data_AF-A0A412RKP3-F1
#
_entry.id   AF-A0A412RKP3-F1
#
_cell.length_a   1.000
_cell.length_b   1.000
_cell.length_c   1.000
_cell.angle_alpha   90.00
_cell.angle_beta   90.00
_cell.angle_gamma   90.00
#
_symmetry.space_group_name_H-M   'P 1'
#
loop_
_entity.id
_entity.type
_entity.pdbx_description
1 polymer ?
#
loop_
_entity_poly.entity_id
_entity_poly.type
_entity_poly.pdbx_seq_one_letter_code
_entity_poly.pdbx_strand_id
1 'polypeptide(L)'
;MSRPVFSFRPTLDDPEHKRAWEILQSVPNGQKNAFLVQAILQSADSEKMVGMIRQVIREELQNMHFVSENPVQAEADEIPAQMLDFLSAMEDGM
;
A
#
# COMPACT_ATOMS: atom_id res chain seq x y z
N MET A 1 -14.76 -43.08 0.44
CA MET A 1 -14.71 -41.73 1.04
C MET A 1 -15.76 -40.86 0.36
N SER A 2 -16.52 -40.07 1.12
CA SER A 2 -17.52 -39.14 0.56
C SER A 2 -16.82 -37.93 -0.04
N ARG A 3 -17.31 -37.43 -1.17
CA ARG A 3 -16.78 -36.20 -1.77
C ARG A 3 -17.34 -35.00 -0.98
N PRO A 4 -16.51 -33.99 -0.65
CA PRO A 4 -17.02 -32.77 -0.04
C PRO A 4 -18.00 -32.08 -1.01
N VAL A 5 -19.12 -31.60 -0.48
CA VAL A 5 -20.16 -30.92 -1.26
C VAL A 5 -20.38 -29.54 -0.69
N PHE A 6 -20.26 -28.53 -1.54
CA PHE A 6 -20.70 -27.16 -1.30
C PHE A 6 -21.69 -26.77 -2.38
N SER A 7 -22.80 -26.12 -2.01
CA SER A 7 -23.79 -25.63 -2.96
C SER A 7 -23.88 -24.12 -2.93
N PHE A 8 -23.56 -23.47 -4.04
CA PHE A 8 -23.79 -22.05 -4.24
C PHE A 8 -25.30 -21.79 -4.45
N ARG A 9 -25.90 -20.94 -3.62
CA ARG A 9 -27.35 -20.64 -3.59
C ARG A 9 -27.56 -19.12 -3.68
N PRO A 10 -27.37 -18.51 -4.86
CA PRO A 10 -27.54 -17.07 -5.02
C PRO A 10 -29.00 -16.67 -4.81
N THR A 11 -29.20 -15.57 -4.08
CA THR A 11 -30.49 -14.87 -3.95
C THR A 11 -30.53 -13.72 -4.95
N LEU A 12 -31.64 -13.53 -5.66
CA LEU A 12 -31.76 -12.49 -6.69
C LEU A 12 -31.98 -11.09 -6.11
N ASP A 13 -32.23 -11.00 -4.81
CA ASP A 13 -32.37 -9.74 -4.07
C ASP A 13 -31.00 -9.11 -3.77
N ASP A 14 -29.92 -9.91 -3.77
CA ASP A 14 -28.57 -9.42 -3.53
C ASP A 14 -27.86 -9.15 -4.88
N PRO A 15 -27.38 -7.92 -5.12
CA PRO A 15 -26.77 -7.55 -6.39
C PRO A 15 -25.45 -8.27 -6.66
N GLU A 16 -24.68 -8.61 -5.61
CA GLU A 16 -23.43 -9.35 -5.74
C GLU A 16 -23.69 -10.81 -6.08
N HIS A 17 -24.66 -11.44 -5.40
CA HIS A 17 -25.11 -12.80 -5.73
C HIS A 17 -25.62 -12.88 -7.16
N LYS A 18 -26.40 -11.90 -7.61
CA LYS A 18 -26.89 -11.82 -8.98
C LYS A 18 -25.73 -11.73 -9.97
N ARG A 19 -24.77 -10.84 -9.75
CA ARG A 19 -23.60 -10.68 -10.61
C ARG A 19 -22.73 -11.95 -10.65
N ALA A 20 -22.46 -12.55 -9.49
CA ALA A 20 -21.71 -13.81 -9.40
C ALA A 20 -22.43 -14.95 -10.11
N TRP A 21 -23.77 -14.99 -10.03
CA TRP A 21 -24.60 -15.95 -10.73
C TRP A 21 -24.56 -15.78 -12.25
N GLU A 22 -24.68 -14.54 -12.75
CA GLU A 22 -24.56 -14.23 -14.19
C GLU A 22 -23.20 -14.66 -14.74
N ILE A 23 -22.11 -14.41 -14.01
CA ILE A 23 -20.77 -14.87 -14.38
C ILE A 23 -20.73 -16.40 -14.43
N LEU A 24 -21.21 -17.09 -13.40
CA LEU A 24 -21.20 -18.55 -13.34
C LEU A 24 -22.09 -19.19 -14.43
N GLN A 25 -23.18 -18.52 -14.82
CA GLN A 25 -24.04 -18.95 -15.93
C GLN A 25 -23.34 -18.85 -17.28
N SER A 26 -22.45 -17.87 -17.47
CA SER A 26 -21.68 -17.71 -18.71
C SER A 26 -20.64 -18.83 -18.93
N VAL A 27 -20.26 -19.55 -17.85
CA VAL A 27 -19.26 -20.61 -17.91
C VAL A 27 -19.84 -21.88 -18.57
N PRO A 28 -19.14 -22.47 -19.56
CA PRO A 28 -19.58 -23.70 -20.22
C PRO A 28 -19.84 -24.85 -19.26
N ASN A 29 -20.84 -25.67 -19.58
CA ASN A 29 -21.16 -26.87 -18.81
C ASN A 29 -19.94 -27.82 -18.77
N GLY A 30 -19.60 -28.31 -17.59
CA GLY A 30 -18.39 -29.12 -17.35
C GLY A 30 -17.17 -28.32 -16.88
N GLN A 31 -17.13 -26.99 -17.08
CA GLN A 31 -16.01 -26.14 -16.65
C GLN A 31 -16.27 -25.37 -15.35
N LYS A 32 -17.51 -25.35 -14.86
CA LYS A 32 -17.92 -24.60 -13.66
C LYS A 32 -17.09 -24.93 -12.42
N ASN A 33 -16.76 -26.19 -12.19
CA ASN A 33 -15.93 -26.57 -11.04
C ASN A 33 -14.50 -26.04 -11.16
N ALA A 34 -13.88 -26.14 -12.35
CA ALA A 34 -12.54 -25.61 -12.59
C ALA A 34 -12.52 -24.07 -12.45
N PHE A 35 -13.54 -23.40 -12.98
CA PHE A 35 -13.74 -21.96 -12.81
C PHE A 35 -13.82 -21.56 -11.32
N LEU A 36 -14.63 -22.27 -10.52
CA LEU A 36 -14.76 -21.98 -9.09
C LEU A 36 -13.43 -22.18 -8.34
N VAL A 37 -12.69 -23.25 -8.64
CA VAL A 37 -11.35 -23.48 -8.05
C VAL A 37 -10.42 -22.32 -8.38
N GLN A 38 -10.36 -21.90 -9.65
CA GLN A 38 -9.51 -20.80 -10.07
C GLN A 38 -9.92 -19.46 -9.42
N ALA A 39 -11.21 -19.16 -9.36
CA ALA A 39 -11.72 -17.93 -8.76
C ALA A 39 -11.37 -17.82 -7.27
N ILE A 40 -11.47 -18.94 -6.52
CA ILE A 40 -11.10 -18.97 -5.10
C ILE A 40 -9.59 -18.71 -4.92
N LEU A 41 -8.75 -19.38 -5.71
CA LEU A 41 -7.29 -19.20 -5.65
C LEU A 41 -6.89 -17.77 -6.02
N GLN A 42 -7.45 -17.23 -7.12
CA GLN A 42 -7.20 -15.85 -7.54
C GLN A 42 -7.65 -14.82 -6.50
N SER A 43 -8.79 -15.03 -5.83
CA SER A 43 -9.25 -14.16 -4.75
C SER A 43 -8.26 -14.17 -3.58
N ALA A 44 -7.81 -15.36 -3.16
CA ALA A 44 -6.85 -15.49 -2.06
C ALA A 44 -5.48 -14.88 -2.41
N ASP A 45 -5.02 -15.00 -3.65
CA ASP A 45 -3.74 -14.45 -4.08
C ASP A 45 -3.78 -12.94 -4.32
N SER A 46 -4.92 -12.41 -4.80
CA SER A 46 -5.11 -10.96 -4.97
C SER A 46 -5.02 -10.22 -3.64
N GLU A 47 -5.58 -10.79 -2.56
CA GLU A 47 -5.49 -10.22 -1.22
C GLU A 47 -4.04 -10.16 -0.72
N LYS A 48 -3.26 -11.23 -0.92
CA LYS A 48 -1.82 -11.25 -0.61
C LYS A 48 -1.06 -10.20 -1.41
N MET A 49 -1.35 -10.07 -2.71
CA MET A 49 -0.69 -9.09 -3.57
C MET A 49 -0.95 -7.65 -3.11
N VAL A 50 -2.19 -7.31 -2.76
CA VAL A 50 -2.51 -6.00 -2.18
C VAL A 50 -1.72 -5.75 -0.89
N GLY A 51 -1.56 -6.77 -0.05
CA GLY A 51 -0.70 -6.73 1.13
C GLY A 51 0.75 -6.41 0.80
N MET A 52 1.34 -7.12 -0.16
CA MET A 52 2.72 -6.90 -0.63
C MET A 52 2.91 -5.49 -1.20
N ILE A 53 1.97 -5.01 -2.03
CA ILE A 53 2.04 -3.65 -2.60
C ILE A 53 2.05 -2.60 -1.49
N ARG A 54 1.17 -2.74 -0.49
CA ARG A 54 1.15 -1.82 0.67
C ARG A 54 2.45 -1.85 1.46
N GLN A 55 3.06 -3.02 1.60
CA GLN A 55 4.35 -3.18 2.25
C GLN A 55 5.45 -2.47 1.47
N VAL A 56 5.58 -2.74 0.16
CA VAL A 56 6.57 -2.09 -0.70
C VAL A 56 6.43 -0.57 -0.66
N ILE A 57 5.21 -0.03 -0.80
CA ILE A 57 4.97 1.41 -0.72
C ILE A 57 5.43 1.98 0.62
N ARG A 58 5.19 1.27 1.74
CA ARG A 58 5.63 1.71 3.07
C ARG A 58 7.15 1.72 3.18
N GLU A 59 7.82 0.68 2.71
CA GLU A 59 9.28 0.57 2.71
C GLU A 59 9.92 1.68 1.86
N GLU A 60 9.38 1.94 0.67
CA GLU A 60 9.82 3.03 -0.20
C GLU A 60 9.63 4.42 0.46
N LEU A 61 8.47 4.68 1.07
CA LEU A 61 8.23 5.95 1.79
C LEU A 61 9.14 6.13 3.00
N GLN A 62 9.45 5.05 3.73
CA GLN A 62 10.40 5.09 4.85
C GLN A 62 11.84 5.35 4.36
N ASN A 63 12.26 4.69 3.28
CA ASN A 63 13.57 4.91 2.67
C ASN A 63 13.71 6.34 2.13
N MET A 64 12.64 6.93 1.56
CA MET A 64 12.64 8.33 1.15
C MET A 64 12.81 9.31 2.33
N HIS A 65 12.26 9.00 3.50
CA HIS A 65 12.41 9.84 4.69
C HIS A 65 13.88 9.90 5.16
N PHE A 66 14.61 8.78 5.08
CA PHE A 66 16.04 8.73 5.39
C PHE A 66 16.93 9.46 4.38
N VAL A 67 16.52 9.60 3.13
CA VAL A 67 17.29 10.33 2.11
C VAL A 67 17.02 11.84 2.17
N SER A 68 15.88 12.26 2.74
CA SER A 68 15.55 13.69 2.89
C SER A 68 16.13 14.31 4.16
N GLU A 69 16.47 13.51 5.17
CA GLU A 69 17.22 13.96 6.34
C GLU A 69 18.71 13.83 6.04
N ASN A 70 19.27 14.83 5.36
CA ASN A 70 20.71 15.06 5.39
C ASN A 70 21.08 15.48 6.84
N PRO A 71 21.77 14.66 7.66
CA PRO A 71 22.09 15.03 9.05
C PRO A 71 23.23 16.05 9.13
N VAL A 72 23.61 16.71 8.03
CA VAL A 72 24.87 17.44 7.89
C VAL A 72 24.69 18.97 7.88
N GLN A 73 23.51 19.50 8.20
CA GLN A 73 23.32 20.97 8.30
C GLN A 73 22.71 21.44 9.63
N ALA A 74 22.65 20.58 10.64
CA ALA A 74 22.38 21.01 12.01
C ALA A 74 23.66 21.37 12.79
N GLU A 75 24.82 21.44 12.12
CA GLU A 75 26.00 22.12 12.66
C GLU A 75 25.77 23.63 12.51
N ALA A 76 25.00 24.15 13.47
CA ALA A 76 25.05 25.51 13.94
C ALA A 76 24.96 26.63 12.88
N ASP A 77 23.74 27.13 12.68
CA ASP A 77 23.48 28.57 12.51
C ASP A 77 23.93 29.38 13.77
N GLU A 78 25.06 29.03 14.40
CA GLU A 78 25.70 29.92 15.35
C GLU A 78 26.46 30.96 14.56
N ILE A 79 25.94 32.19 14.58
CA ILE A 79 26.64 33.36 14.07
C ILE A 79 28.07 33.32 14.61
N PRO A 80 29.11 33.22 13.75
CA PRO A 80 30.49 33.16 14.20
C PRO A 80 30.78 34.35 15.11
N ALA A 81 31.42 34.12 16.27
CA ALA A 81 31.72 35.19 17.24
C ALA A 81 32.44 36.40 16.61
N GLN A 82 33.22 36.14 15.56
CA GLN A 82 33.90 37.16 14.73
C GLN A 82 32.94 38.16 14.07
N MET A 83 31.72 37.74 13.71
CA MET A 83 30.68 38.62 13.18
C MET A 83 30.05 39.48 14.28
N LEU A 84 29.99 38.98 15.52
CA LEU A 84 29.52 39.76 16.67
C LEU A 84 30.55 40.84 17.04
N ASP A 85 31.84 40.49 17.07
CA ASP A 85 32.93 41.44 17.32
C ASP A 85 32.98 42.57 16.27
N PHE A 86 32.68 42.25 15.00
CA PHE A 86 32.59 43.25 13.93
C PHE A 86 31.46 44.27 14.18
N LEU A 87 30.29 43.82 14.63
CA LEU A 87 29.15 44.69 14.91
C LEU A 87 29.44 45.60 16.12
N SER A 88 30.03 45.05 17.18
CA SER A 88 30.44 45.84 18.36
C SER A 88 31.49 46.90 18.02
N ALA A 89 32.45 46.58 17.14
CA ALA A 89 33.45 47.54 16.70
C ALA A 89 32.86 48.70 15.85
N MET A 90 31.75 48.48 15.14
CA MET A 90 31.02 49.57 14.45
C MET A 90 30.23 50.44 15.41
N GLU A 91 29.72 49.88 16.52
CA GLU A 91 28.94 50.61 17.53
C GLU A 91 29.84 51.50 18.41
N ASP A 92 31.03 51.02 18.76
CA ASP A 92 32.04 51.79 19.52
C ASP A 92 32.77 52.86 18.69
N GLY A 93 32.55 52.89 17.36
CA GLY A 93 33.17 53.81 16.41
C GLY A 93 32.35 55.05 16.06
N MET A 94 31.18 55.28 16.69
CA MET A 94 30.35 56.48 16.53
C MET A 94 30.42 57.43 17.73
#